data_AF-A0A2N7HSA3-F1
#
_entry.id   AF-A0A2N7HSA3-F1
#
_cell.length_a   1.000
_cell.length_b   1.000
_cell.length_c   1.000
_cell.angle_alpha   90.00
_cell.angle_beta   90.00
_cell.angle_gamma   90.00
#
_symmetry.space_group_name_H-M   'P 1'
#
loop_
_entity.id
_entity.type
_entity.pdbx_description
1 polymer ?
#
loop_
_entity_poly.entity_id
_entity_poly.type
_entity_poly.pdbx_seq_one_letter_code
_entity_poly.pdbx_strand_id
1 'polypeptide(L)'
;MLANIKKTALATAIIATATTGFASVATAAERSELTIHPKEFTTFVRNFNPYLGATHLHTTWDFLYEPLVVFNEMHGNTPVFRLAENFKMSDDLTSVVFDIRKAVKWSDGETFSADDVVFSFNLVKERPELDQSGINSWVTSVEKLNDYQVKFTLAEANSNAPYEIAKVPVVPKHIWKDVKDPSTFTNENPVGSGPFTEIDTFTAQLYIQCANPNYWDADNLDVDCLRVPQIANNDQFLGKIVNSEMDWTSSFVPDIDRTYAAASPKHHYWYPPAGTQAFVVNFKHPDAAKHEALSNVEFRRAFSMALDRQTIIDIAFYGGGTVNDFASGLGYAFEAWSDEKTHNKYKGFNTYNAEGAKKLLADAGFKDVNNDG
;
A
#
# COMPACT_ATOMS: atom_id res chain seq x y z
N MET A 1 -9.38 -22.56 -89.15
CA MET A 1 -10.66 -23.19 -89.58
C MET A 1 -11.69 -22.83 -88.52
N LEU A 2 -12.64 -21.94 -88.80
CA LEU A 2 -14.05 -22.28 -89.12
C LEU A 2 -14.69 -23.13 -88.00
N ALA A 3 -15.83 -22.84 -87.39
CA ALA A 3 -16.86 -21.81 -87.51
C ALA A 3 -17.86 -22.05 -86.34
N ASN A 4 -18.63 -21.01 -85.95
CA ASN A 4 -20.09 -21.00 -85.71
C ASN A 4 -20.83 -22.27 -85.21
N ILE A 5 -21.91 -22.28 -84.41
CA ILE A 5 -22.90 -21.31 -83.91
C ILE A 5 -23.85 -22.12 -82.98
N LYS A 6 -24.29 -21.51 -81.86
CA LYS A 6 -25.60 -21.60 -81.12
C LYS A 6 -26.23 -23.00 -80.85
N LYS A 7 -26.89 -23.27 -79.71
CA LYS A 7 -28.05 -22.55 -79.11
C LYS A 7 -28.55 -23.31 -77.85
N THR A 8 -29.19 -22.56 -76.92
CA THR A 8 -30.25 -22.98 -75.93
C THR A 8 -29.82 -23.87 -74.75
N ALA A 9 -30.26 -23.69 -73.49
CA ALA A 9 -31.34 -22.90 -72.91
C ALA A 9 -31.10 -22.62 -71.40
N LEU A 10 -31.78 -21.57 -70.94
CA LEU A 10 -31.99 -21.06 -69.58
C LEU A 10 -32.19 -22.10 -68.47
N ALA A 11 -31.51 -21.91 -67.33
CA ALA A 11 -32.09 -22.14 -66.00
C ALA A 11 -31.48 -21.14 -65.00
N THR A 12 -32.30 -20.19 -64.60
CA THR A 12 -32.03 -19.08 -63.68
C THR A 12 -31.86 -19.61 -62.25
N ALA A 13 -30.70 -19.36 -61.63
CA ALA A 13 -30.55 -19.44 -60.17
C ALA A 13 -30.15 -18.04 -59.66
N ILE A 14 -31.05 -17.43 -58.91
CA ILE A 14 -30.88 -16.16 -58.22
C ILE A 14 -29.86 -16.40 -57.10
N ILE A 15 -28.64 -15.89 -57.25
CA ILE A 15 -27.68 -15.75 -56.15
C ILE A 15 -27.88 -14.36 -55.57
N ALA A 16 -28.49 -14.30 -54.39
CA ALA A 16 -28.57 -13.08 -53.60
C ALA A 16 -27.15 -12.65 -53.21
N THR A 17 -26.71 -11.52 -53.74
CA THR A 17 -25.50 -10.82 -53.30
C THR A 17 -25.75 -10.24 -51.91
N ALA A 18 -25.26 -10.93 -50.88
CA ALA A 18 -25.09 -10.35 -49.56
C ALA A 18 -23.92 -9.36 -49.63
N THR A 19 -24.23 -8.07 -49.70
CA THR A 19 -23.28 -6.98 -49.43
C THR A 19 -22.91 -7.03 -47.96
N THR A 20 -21.80 -7.68 -47.62
CA THR A 20 -21.18 -7.56 -46.31
C THR A 20 -20.60 -6.15 -46.20
N GLY A 21 -21.34 -5.27 -45.53
CA GLY A 21 -20.81 -4.00 -45.05
C GLY A 21 -19.64 -4.29 -44.13
N PHE A 22 -18.45 -3.84 -44.52
CA PHE A 22 -17.34 -3.70 -43.61
C PHE A 22 -17.72 -2.63 -42.58
N ALA A 23 -18.22 -3.06 -41.43
CA ALA A 23 -18.21 -2.22 -40.25
C ALA A 23 -16.74 -1.94 -39.93
N SER A 24 -16.33 -0.69 -40.07
CA SER A 24 -15.08 -0.19 -39.51
C SER A 24 -15.10 -0.53 -38.02
N VAL A 25 -14.29 -1.51 -37.61
CA VAL A 25 -13.95 -1.71 -36.21
C VAL A 25 -13.25 -0.42 -35.81
N ALA A 26 -13.95 0.42 -35.05
CA ALA A 26 -13.31 1.53 -34.37
C ALA A 26 -12.25 0.91 -33.48
N THR A 27 -10.98 1.08 -33.83
CA THR A 27 -9.87 0.88 -32.91
C THR A 27 -10.18 1.77 -31.72
N ALA A 28 -10.54 1.17 -30.59
CA ALA A 28 -10.51 1.88 -29.32
C ALA A 28 -9.13 2.56 -29.25
N ALA A 29 -9.10 3.87 -28.95
CA ALA A 29 -7.83 4.56 -28.79
C ALA A 29 -6.97 3.73 -27.82
N GLU A 30 -5.75 3.37 -28.23
CA GLU A 30 -4.81 2.65 -27.37
C GLU A 30 -4.48 3.55 -26.18
N ARG A 31 -5.13 3.29 -25.03
CA ARG A 31 -4.74 3.88 -23.75
C ARG A 31 -3.71 2.97 -23.08
N SER A 32 -2.79 3.57 -22.34
CA SER A 32 -1.81 2.87 -21.52
C SER A 32 -2.46 2.37 -20.22
N GLU A 33 -2.37 1.06 -19.99
CA GLU A 33 -2.84 0.44 -18.75
C GLU A 33 -1.66 -0.18 -18.02
N LEU A 34 -1.31 0.36 -16.86
CA LEU A 34 -0.25 -0.16 -15.98
C LEU A 34 -0.85 -1.23 -15.05
N THR A 35 -0.49 -2.49 -15.25
CA THR A 35 -0.97 -3.59 -14.44
C THR A 35 -0.21 -3.69 -13.11
N ILE A 36 -0.88 -3.36 -12.01
CA ILE A 36 -0.29 -3.29 -10.68
C ILE A 36 -0.87 -4.33 -9.71
N HIS A 37 -0.12 -4.67 -8.67
CA HIS A 37 -0.58 -5.56 -7.60
C HIS A 37 -0.16 -5.06 -6.20
N PRO A 38 -0.94 -4.14 -5.59
CA PRO A 38 -0.61 -3.60 -4.27
C PRO A 38 -1.05 -4.50 -3.11
N LYS A 39 -2.03 -5.41 -3.33
CA LYS A 39 -2.62 -6.22 -2.25
C LYS A 39 -3.36 -7.45 -2.78
N GLU A 40 -3.10 -8.59 -2.14
CA GLU A 40 -3.88 -9.83 -2.31
C GLU A 40 -5.32 -9.69 -1.79
N PHE A 41 -6.30 -10.11 -2.59
CA PHE A 41 -7.71 -10.21 -2.25
C PHE A 41 -8.29 -11.49 -2.86
N THR A 42 -9.24 -12.16 -2.20
CA THR A 42 -9.98 -13.28 -2.83
C THR A 42 -11.07 -12.80 -3.78
N THR A 43 -11.65 -11.63 -3.52
CA THR A 43 -12.61 -10.92 -4.34
C THR A 43 -12.52 -9.44 -4.03
N PHE A 44 -12.69 -8.57 -5.02
CA PHE A 44 -12.81 -7.15 -4.77
C PHE A 44 -14.21 -6.80 -4.24
N VAL A 45 -14.24 -5.93 -3.24
CA VAL A 45 -15.43 -5.24 -2.75
C VAL A 45 -15.19 -3.75 -2.99
N ARG A 46 -16.15 -3.06 -3.59
CA ARG A 46 -15.99 -1.65 -3.98
C ARG A 46 -16.01 -0.77 -2.74
N ASN A 47 -14.83 -0.42 -2.26
CA ASN A 47 -14.67 0.45 -1.10
C ASN A 47 -13.42 1.35 -1.30
N PHE A 48 -13.66 2.64 -1.50
CA PHE A 48 -12.62 3.67 -1.67
C PHE A 48 -12.63 4.68 -0.52
N ASN A 49 -13.09 4.29 0.67
CA ASN A 49 -12.99 5.13 1.85
C ASN A 49 -11.54 5.13 2.36
N PRO A 50 -10.83 6.27 2.36
CA PRO A 50 -9.43 6.32 2.78
C PRO A 50 -9.26 6.12 4.30
N TYR A 51 -10.33 6.18 5.09
CA TYR A 51 -10.28 6.02 6.53
C TYR A 51 -10.50 4.57 7.00
N LEU A 52 -10.86 3.66 6.09
CA LEU A 52 -11.17 2.26 6.39
C LEU A 52 -10.05 1.31 5.93
N GLY A 53 -8.83 1.52 6.43
CA GLY A 53 -7.64 0.77 5.99
C GLY A 53 -7.72 -0.75 6.09
N ALA A 54 -8.59 -1.27 6.95
CA ALA A 54 -8.82 -2.71 7.08
C ALA A 54 -9.66 -3.31 5.93
N THR A 55 -10.42 -2.49 5.19
CA THR A 55 -11.45 -2.97 4.25
C THR A 55 -11.48 -2.24 2.90
N HIS A 56 -10.75 -1.14 2.74
CA HIS A 56 -10.71 -0.40 1.47
C HIS A 56 -9.78 -1.07 0.43
N LEU A 57 -9.87 -0.60 -0.82
CA LEU A 57 -8.96 -1.01 -1.88
C LEU A 57 -7.64 -0.23 -1.76
N HIS A 58 -6.52 -0.93 -1.93
CA HIS A 58 -5.15 -0.39 -1.72
C HIS A 58 -4.64 0.49 -2.89
N THR A 59 -5.55 1.10 -3.66
CA THR A 59 -5.28 2.20 -4.59
C THR A 59 -6.01 3.49 -4.21
N THR A 60 -6.59 3.53 -3.00
CA THR A 60 -7.33 4.67 -2.47
C THR A 60 -6.39 5.77 -1.97
N TRP A 61 -5.37 5.42 -1.20
CA TRP A 61 -4.32 6.37 -0.82
C TRP A 61 -3.42 6.65 -2.01
N ASP A 62 -2.85 7.86 -2.02
CA ASP A 62 -1.92 8.40 -3.01
C ASP A 62 -2.55 8.61 -4.40
N PHE A 63 -3.07 7.56 -5.02
CA PHE A 63 -3.61 7.62 -6.38
C PHE A 63 -4.96 8.35 -6.45
N LEU A 64 -5.81 8.18 -5.43
CA LEU A 64 -7.12 8.83 -5.38
C LEU A 64 -7.10 10.06 -4.46
N TYR A 65 -6.55 9.90 -3.25
CA TYR A 65 -6.33 10.97 -2.30
C TYR A 65 -4.83 11.24 -2.16
N GLU A 66 -4.33 12.21 -2.94
CA GLU A 66 -2.92 12.61 -2.93
C GLU A 66 -2.58 13.34 -1.61
N PRO A 67 -1.43 13.07 -0.97
CA PRO A 67 -1.07 13.73 0.28
C PRO A 67 -0.64 15.19 0.08
N LEU A 68 -0.56 15.95 1.17
CA LEU A 68 0.01 17.30 1.14
C LEU A 68 1.48 17.29 0.71
N VAL A 69 2.25 16.34 1.23
CA VAL A 69 3.68 16.16 0.99
C VAL A 69 3.97 14.65 0.98
N VAL A 70 4.81 14.20 0.06
CA VAL A 70 5.38 12.84 0.10
C VAL A 70 6.78 12.93 0.68
N PHE A 71 7.08 12.18 1.73
CA PHE A 71 8.44 12.14 2.30
C PHE A 71 9.22 10.97 1.71
N ASN A 72 10.37 11.27 1.08
CA ASN A 72 11.24 10.24 0.54
C ASN A 72 12.09 9.62 1.66
N GLU A 73 11.59 8.55 2.26
CA GLU A 73 12.22 7.91 3.42
C GLU A 73 13.60 7.32 3.11
N MET A 74 13.77 6.75 1.91
CA MET A 74 15.06 6.22 1.46
C MET A 74 16.14 7.30 1.36
N HIS A 75 15.73 8.54 1.04
CA HIS A 75 16.62 9.70 0.94
C HIS A 75 16.47 10.65 2.14
N GLY A 76 16.46 10.08 3.35
CA GLY A 76 16.55 10.84 4.60
C GLY A 76 15.32 11.70 4.90
N ASN A 77 14.13 11.22 4.54
CA ASN A 77 12.86 11.94 4.67
C ASN A 77 12.84 13.29 3.94
N THR A 78 13.48 13.38 2.76
CA THR A 78 13.41 14.61 1.96
C THR A 78 11.97 14.86 1.50
N PRO A 79 11.37 16.03 1.77
CA PRO A 79 9.98 16.31 1.39
C PRO A 79 9.84 16.58 -0.11
N VAL A 80 8.83 15.98 -0.72
CA VAL A 80 8.37 16.22 -2.10
C VAL A 80 6.98 16.84 -2.01
N PHE A 81 6.91 18.14 -2.30
CA PHE A 81 5.71 18.96 -2.16
C PHE A 81 4.67 18.63 -3.24
N ARG A 82 3.47 18.25 -2.79
CA ARG A 82 2.34 17.84 -3.64
C ARG A 82 1.19 18.85 -3.52
N LEU A 83 0.11 18.52 -2.80
CA LEU A 83 -1.02 19.44 -2.60
C LEU A 83 -0.66 20.64 -1.70
N ALA A 84 0.41 20.55 -0.91
CA ALA A 84 1.05 21.69 -0.28
C ALA A 84 2.29 22.11 -1.06
N GLU A 85 2.58 23.42 -1.11
CA GLU A 85 3.78 23.98 -1.73
C GLU A 85 4.94 24.17 -0.74
N ASN A 86 4.62 24.28 0.55
CA ASN A 86 5.59 24.38 1.64
C ASN A 86 4.96 24.06 3.01
N PHE A 87 5.79 23.88 4.03
CA PHE A 87 5.40 24.00 5.43
C PHE A 87 6.45 24.73 6.26
N LYS A 88 6.03 25.36 7.35
CA LYS A 88 6.92 26.05 8.30
C LYS A 88 6.57 25.65 9.74
N MET A 89 7.53 25.01 10.40
CA MET A 89 7.47 24.73 11.84
C MET A 89 7.70 26.02 12.64
N SER A 90 7.01 26.18 13.77
CA SER A 90 7.32 27.24 14.74
C SER A 90 8.64 26.93 15.48
N ASP A 91 9.30 27.97 15.97
CA ASP A 91 10.62 27.85 16.63
C ASP A 91 10.58 26.99 17.90
N ASP A 92 9.42 26.95 18.58
CA ASP A 92 9.17 26.12 19.77
C ASP A 92 8.67 24.71 19.44
N LEU A 93 8.53 24.38 18.14
CA LEU A 93 8.06 23.09 17.63
C LEU A 93 6.63 22.71 18.07
N THR A 94 5.80 23.66 18.49
CA THR A 94 4.42 23.41 18.95
C THR A 94 3.35 23.70 17.90
N SER A 95 3.72 24.23 16.73
CA SER A 95 2.79 24.44 15.62
C SER A 95 3.46 24.38 14.26
N VAL A 96 2.71 23.99 13.23
CA VAL A 96 3.18 24.00 11.84
C VAL A 96 2.14 24.66 10.95
N VAL A 97 2.59 25.51 10.04
CA VAL A 97 1.76 26.11 8.99
C VAL A 97 2.08 25.44 7.67
N PHE A 98 1.07 24.94 6.97
CA PHE A 98 1.18 24.45 5.60
C PHE A 98 0.60 25.47 4.63
N ASP A 99 1.35 25.74 3.56
CA ASP A 99 0.91 26.54 2.42
C ASP A 99 0.34 25.60 1.36
N ILE A 100 -0.93 25.77 1.01
CA ILE A 100 -1.66 24.93 0.08
C ILE A 100 -1.44 25.40 -1.35
N ARG A 101 -1.13 24.47 -2.26
CA ARG A 101 -0.94 24.76 -3.67
C ARG A 101 -2.23 25.32 -4.27
N LYS A 102 -2.12 26.45 -4.96
CA LYS A 102 -3.24 27.11 -5.64
C LYS A 102 -3.63 26.38 -6.93
N ALA A 103 -4.86 26.60 -7.36
CA ALA A 103 -5.42 26.06 -8.62
C ALA A 103 -5.44 24.53 -8.73
N VAL A 104 -5.29 23.82 -7.61
CA VAL A 104 -5.57 22.39 -7.53
C VAL A 104 -7.09 22.18 -7.54
N LYS A 105 -7.55 21.21 -8.32
CA LYS A 105 -8.95 20.82 -8.42
C LYS A 105 -9.15 19.39 -7.91
N TRP A 106 -10.31 19.16 -7.33
CA TRP A 106 -10.88 17.83 -7.19
C TRP A 106 -11.31 17.30 -8.57
N SER A 107 -11.50 15.98 -8.68
CA SER A 107 -11.88 15.35 -9.96
C SER A 107 -13.20 15.83 -10.53
N ASP A 108 -14.11 16.34 -9.70
CA ASP A 108 -15.38 16.96 -10.11
C ASP A 108 -15.25 18.45 -10.51
N GLY A 109 -14.05 19.00 -10.46
CA GLY A 109 -13.72 20.37 -10.87
C GLY A 109 -13.80 21.42 -9.77
N GLU A 110 -14.29 21.07 -8.58
CA GLU A 110 -14.26 21.94 -7.39
C GLU A 110 -12.83 22.23 -6.94
N THR A 111 -12.62 23.34 -6.23
CA THR A 111 -11.26 23.76 -5.83
C THR A 111 -10.82 23.05 -4.54
N PHE A 112 -9.60 22.51 -4.53
CA PHE A 112 -8.95 22.03 -3.31
C PHE A 112 -8.45 23.21 -2.48
N SER A 113 -8.75 23.23 -1.18
CA SER A 113 -8.39 24.37 -0.32
C SER A 113 -8.12 23.98 1.14
N ALA A 114 -7.72 24.97 1.94
CA ALA A 114 -7.56 24.84 3.38
C ALA A 114 -8.84 24.32 4.10
N ASP A 115 -10.03 24.54 3.53
CA ASP A 115 -11.28 24.02 4.07
C ASP A 115 -11.33 22.48 4.11
N ASP A 116 -10.78 21.81 3.08
CA ASP A 116 -10.76 20.35 2.98
C ASP A 116 -9.82 19.74 4.03
N VAL A 117 -8.66 20.36 4.23
CA VAL A 117 -7.68 19.96 5.24
C VAL A 117 -8.26 20.11 6.64
N VAL A 118 -8.83 21.28 6.97
CA VAL A 118 -9.45 21.52 8.27
C VAL A 118 -10.61 20.56 8.51
N PHE A 119 -11.45 20.32 7.50
CA PHE A 119 -12.54 19.35 7.60
C PHE A 119 -12.04 17.95 7.90
N SER A 120 -11.04 17.47 7.16
CA SER A 120 -10.54 16.09 7.26
C SER A 120 -9.95 15.79 8.64
N PHE A 121 -9.17 16.73 9.21
CA PHE A 121 -8.62 16.57 10.55
C PHE A 121 -9.69 16.66 11.65
N ASN A 122 -10.68 17.54 11.50
CA ASN A 122 -11.79 17.59 12.44
C ASN A 122 -12.65 16.33 12.38
N LEU A 123 -12.85 15.76 11.18
CA LEU A 123 -13.54 14.47 11.01
C LEU A 123 -12.84 13.36 11.79
N VAL A 124 -11.53 13.19 11.61
CA VAL A 124 -10.73 12.18 12.33
C VAL A 124 -10.73 12.42 13.84
N LYS A 125 -10.76 13.69 14.28
CA LYS A 125 -10.84 14.05 15.70
C LYS A 125 -12.20 13.71 16.32
N GLU A 126 -13.29 13.96 15.59
CA GLU A 126 -14.66 13.67 16.05
C GLU A 126 -15.00 12.18 15.96
N ARG A 127 -14.31 11.45 15.07
CA ARG A 127 -14.48 10.01 14.81
C ARG A 127 -13.13 9.30 14.98
N PRO A 128 -12.67 9.07 16.22
CA PRO A 128 -11.33 8.51 16.48
C PRO A 128 -11.13 7.11 15.90
N GLU A 129 -12.20 6.38 15.58
CA GLU A 129 -12.13 5.13 14.82
C GLU A 129 -11.57 5.28 13.40
N LEU A 130 -11.54 6.50 12.86
CA LEU A 130 -10.95 6.85 11.55
C LEU A 130 -9.47 7.26 11.67
N ASP A 131 -8.95 7.42 12.90
CA ASP A 131 -7.55 7.74 13.14
C ASP A 131 -6.68 6.48 13.01
N GLN A 132 -5.99 6.37 11.88
CA GLN A 132 -5.14 5.22 11.57
C GLN A 132 -3.67 5.40 11.97
N SER A 133 -3.25 6.64 12.26
CA SER A 133 -1.85 6.97 12.57
C SER A 133 -1.64 7.44 14.01
N GLY A 134 -2.71 7.65 14.77
CA GLY A 134 -2.67 8.20 16.12
C GLY A 134 -2.50 9.72 16.14
N ILE A 135 -2.85 10.41 15.05
CA ILE A 135 -2.63 11.86 14.89
C ILE A 135 -3.37 12.67 15.95
N ASN A 136 -4.49 12.16 16.47
CA ASN A 136 -5.28 12.83 17.52
C ASN A 136 -4.52 12.95 18.86
N SER A 137 -3.47 12.15 19.06
CA SER A 137 -2.59 12.29 20.24
C SER A 137 -1.63 13.48 20.10
N TRP A 138 -1.36 13.91 18.86
CA TRP A 138 -0.34 14.91 18.54
C TRP A 138 -0.93 16.27 18.17
N VAL A 139 -2.05 16.31 17.45
CA VAL A 139 -2.65 17.55 16.93
C VAL A 139 -3.86 17.95 17.77
N THR A 140 -3.81 19.12 18.40
CA THR A 140 -4.88 19.65 19.26
C THR A 140 -5.88 20.51 18.51
N SER A 141 -5.45 21.31 17.54
CA SER A 141 -6.33 22.12 16.67
C SER A 141 -5.79 22.23 15.25
N VAL A 142 -6.71 22.43 14.30
CA VAL A 142 -6.39 22.75 12.90
C VAL A 142 -7.22 23.97 12.49
N GLU A 143 -6.53 25.05 12.15
CA GLU A 143 -7.11 26.37 11.92
C GLU A 143 -6.87 26.82 10.49
N LYS A 144 -7.94 27.29 9.83
CA LYS A 144 -7.85 27.98 8.54
C LYS A 144 -7.32 29.39 8.77
N LEU A 145 -6.10 29.69 8.32
CA LEU A 145 -5.58 31.07 8.34
C LEU A 145 -6.12 31.88 7.16
N ASN A 146 -6.25 31.23 6.00
CA ASN A 146 -6.94 31.70 4.80
C ASN A 146 -7.21 30.51 3.87
N ASP A 147 -7.71 30.75 2.65
CA ASP A 147 -8.07 29.70 1.69
C ASP A 147 -6.91 28.75 1.31
N TYR A 148 -5.66 29.20 1.47
CA TYR A 148 -4.48 28.43 1.08
C TYR A 148 -3.45 28.32 2.20
N GLN A 149 -3.84 28.52 3.47
CA GLN A 149 -2.94 28.33 4.61
C GLN A 149 -3.67 27.70 5.79
N VAL A 150 -3.07 26.63 6.32
CA VAL A 150 -3.60 25.87 7.46
C VAL A 150 -2.56 25.83 8.56
N LYS A 151 -2.97 26.13 9.79
CA LYS A 151 -2.13 26.00 10.98
C LYS A 151 -2.57 24.79 11.80
N PHE A 152 -1.62 23.92 12.12
CA PHE A 152 -1.79 22.84 13.08
C PHE A 152 -1.15 23.24 14.40
N THR A 153 -1.87 23.08 15.50
CA THR A 153 -1.34 23.23 16.86
C THR A 153 -1.14 21.86 17.48
N LEU A 154 0.01 21.65 18.12
CA LEU A 154 0.43 20.36 18.65
C LEU A 154 0.20 20.27 20.17
N ALA A 155 0.00 19.05 20.67
CA ALA A 155 -0.12 18.78 22.11
C ALA A 155 1.22 18.91 22.83
N GLU A 156 2.30 18.57 22.13
CA GLU A 156 3.68 18.67 22.61
C GLU A 156 4.63 18.98 21.45
N ALA A 157 5.85 19.39 21.78
CA ALA A 157 6.86 19.72 20.79
C ALA A 157 7.22 18.49 19.94
N ASN A 158 7.02 18.58 18.63
CA ASN A 158 7.33 17.48 17.70
C ASN A 158 7.83 18.02 16.36
N SER A 159 9.14 17.96 16.11
CA SER A 159 9.73 18.36 14.83
C SER A 159 9.38 17.43 13.66
N ASN A 160 8.91 16.21 13.94
CA ASN A 160 8.46 15.25 12.93
C ASN A 160 6.95 15.39 12.61
N ALA A 161 6.25 16.35 13.22
CA ALA A 161 4.82 16.56 12.97
C ALA A 161 4.45 16.71 11.49
N PRO A 162 5.24 17.37 10.61
CA PRO A 162 4.92 17.44 9.18
C PRO A 162 4.82 16.06 8.51
N TYR A 163 5.66 15.09 8.91
CA TYR A 163 5.62 13.72 8.42
C TYR A 163 4.37 12.99 8.91
N GLU A 164 3.98 13.16 10.17
CA GLU A 164 2.76 12.55 10.71
C GLU A 164 1.48 13.13 10.10
N ILE A 165 1.45 14.45 9.87
CA ILE A 165 0.33 15.16 9.21
C ILE A 165 0.13 14.65 7.79
N ALA A 166 1.22 14.39 7.05
CA ALA A 166 1.15 13.91 5.67
C ALA A 166 0.51 12.51 5.52
N LYS A 167 0.45 11.72 6.59
CA LYS A 167 -0.20 10.40 6.58
C LYS A 167 -1.73 10.47 6.65
N VAL A 168 -2.30 11.62 7.04
CA VAL A 168 -3.75 11.77 7.18
C VAL A 168 -4.36 12.07 5.80
N PRO A 169 -5.25 11.20 5.28
CA PRO A 169 -5.91 11.48 4.01
C PRO A 169 -6.78 12.74 4.10
N VAL A 170 -6.68 13.60 3.09
CA VAL A 170 -7.54 14.78 2.95
C VAL A 170 -8.64 14.45 1.94
N VAL A 171 -9.89 14.65 2.35
CA VAL A 171 -11.09 14.35 1.55
C VAL A 171 -11.88 15.62 1.19
N PRO A 172 -12.68 15.62 0.11
CA PRO A 172 -13.44 16.79 -0.31
C PRO A 172 -14.53 17.13 0.69
N LYS A 173 -14.39 18.26 1.39
CA LYS A 173 -15.37 18.72 2.37
C LYS A 173 -16.76 18.86 1.74
N HIS A 174 -16.84 19.31 0.49
CA HIS A 174 -18.11 19.53 -0.20
C HIS A 174 -18.90 18.25 -0.45
N ILE A 175 -18.26 17.08 -0.44
CA ILE A 175 -18.91 15.77 -0.50
C ILE A 175 -19.12 15.20 0.90
N TRP A 176 -18.05 15.15 1.70
CA TRP A 176 -18.02 14.38 2.94
C TRP A 176 -18.81 15.02 4.08
N LYS A 177 -19.04 16.34 4.06
CA LYS A 177 -19.89 17.02 5.05
C LYS A 177 -21.35 16.52 5.05
N ASP A 178 -21.81 15.98 3.91
CA ASP A 178 -23.18 15.51 3.72
C ASP A 178 -23.30 13.98 3.90
N VAL A 179 -22.19 13.30 4.14
CA VAL A 179 -22.16 11.86 4.47
C VAL A 179 -22.64 11.66 5.91
N LYS A 180 -23.74 10.94 6.07
CA LYS A 180 -24.37 10.70 7.40
C LYS A 180 -23.45 9.99 8.39
N ASP A 181 -22.73 8.98 7.91
CA ASP A 181 -21.81 8.20 8.71
C ASP A 181 -20.54 7.85 7.91
N PRO A 182 -19.49 8.67 8.02
CA PRO A 182 -18.22 8.44 7.35
C PRO A 182 -17.52 7.12 7.73
N SER A 183 -17.89 6.49 8.85
CA SER A 183 -17.28 5.22 9.30
C SER A 183 -17.80 3.99 8.56
N THR A 184 -18.94 4.12 7.86
CA THR A 184 -19.56 3.03 7.08
C THR A 184 -19.73 3.37 5.60
N PHE A 185 -19.43 4.61 5.21
CA PHE A 185 -19.49 5.05 3.83
C PHE A 185 -18.42 4.36 2.97
N THR A 186 -18.82 3.60 1.95
CA THR A 186 -17.89 2.86 1.07
C THR A 186 -17.27 3.71 -0.05
N ASN A 187 -17.77 4.93 -0.27
CA ASN A 187 -17.23 5.86 -1.26
C ASN A 187 -17.07 5.26 -2.68
N GLU A 188 -18.10 4.54 -3.16
CA GLU A 188 -18.00 3.77 -4.41
C GLU A 188 -17.77 4.61 -5.67
N ASN A 189 -18.19 5.88 -5.66
CA ASN A 189 -17.98 6.85 -6.74
C ASN A 189 -17.15 8.02 -6.19
N PRO A 190 -15.85 7.81 -6.02
CA PRO A 190 -15.01 8.73 -5.28
C PRO A 190 -14.73 10.02 -6.05
N VAL A 191 -14.74 11.15 -5.32
CA VAL A 191 -14.14 12.41 -5.77
C VAL A 191 -12.77 12.51 -5.10
N GLY A 192 -11.72 12.70 -5.91
CA GLY A 192 -10.32 12.62 -5.48
C GLY A 192 -9.45 13.72 -6.06
N SER A 193 -8.28 13.93 -5.45
CA SER A 193 -7.29 14.94 -5.83
C SER A 193 -6.11 14.34 -6.61
N GLY A 194 -5.93 13.02 -6.52
CA GLY A 194 -4.80 12.31 -7.09
C GLY A 194 -4.90 12.05 -8.60
N PRO A 195 -3.88 11.37 -9.16
CA PRO A 195 -3.73 11.15 -10.59
C PRO A 195 -4.80 10.23 -11.19
N PHE A 196 -5.36 9.28 -10.43
CA PHE A 196 -6.31 8.30 -10.96
C PHE A 196 -7.58 8.28 -10.12
N THR A 197 -8.69 8.80 -10.62
CA THR A 197 -9.95 8.92 -9.88
C THR A 197 -11.13 8.25 -10.58
N GLU A 198 -11.05 8.05 -11.89
CA GLU A 198 -12.14 7.51 -12.68
C GLU A 198 -12.19 5.99 -12.54
N ILE A 199 -13.28 5.45 -11.98
CA ILE A 199 -13.48 4.00 -11.90
C ILE A 199 -14.12 3.50 -13.20
N ASP A 200 -13.28 3.29 -14.20
CA ASP A 200 -13.66 2.89 -15.56
C ASP A 200 -14.32 1.51 -15.60
N THR A 201 -13.72 0.54 -14.90
CA THR A 201 -14.20 -0.83 -14.84
C THR A 201 -14.19 -1.30 -13.39
N PHE A 202 -15.24 -2.01 -12.97
CA PHE A 202 -15.26 -2.66 -11.65
C PHE A 202 -16.00 -4.00 -11.69
N THR A 203 -15.26 -5.06 -11.37
CA THR A 203 -15.76 -6.42 -11.17
C THR A 203 -15.11 -7.02 -9.93
N ALA A 204 -15.60 -8.17 -9.48
CA ALA A 204 -14.99 -8.91 -8.38
C ALA A 204 -13.55 -9.41 -8.69
N GLN A 205 -13.15 -9.48 -9.96
CA GLN A 205 -11.87 -10.05 -10.41
C GLN A 205 -10.90 -9.02 -11.02
N LEU A 206 -11.37 -7.81 -11.30
CA LEU A 206 -10.63 -6.76 -11.98
C LEU A 206 -11.32 -5.42 -11.74
N TYR A 207 -10.54 -4.39 -11.43
CA TYR A 207 -10.98 -3.02 -11.64
C TYR A 207 -9.90 -2.22 -12.38
N ILE A 208 -10.32 -1.14 -13.04
CA ILE A 208 -9.47 -0.21 -13.76
C ILE A 208 -9.76 1.19 -13.23
N GLN A 209 -8.71 1.88 -12.78
CA GLN A 209 -8.76 3.23 -12.21
C GLN A 209 -7.96 4.16 -13.12
N CYS A 210 -8.65 5.08 -13.80
CA CYS A 210 -8.10 5.91 -14.86
C CYS A 210 -7.89 7.37 -14.43
N ALA A 211 -7.16 8.09 -15.27
CA ALA A 211 -6.70 9.45 -15.04
C ALA A 211 -7.81 10.39 -14.58
N ASN A 212 -7.49 11.23 -13.61
CA ASN A 212 -8.33 12.32 -13.14
C ASN A 212 -8.42 13.41 -14.22
N PRO A 213 -9.62 13.73 -14.75
CA PRO A 213 -9.78 14.69 -15.84
C PRO A 213 -9.38 16.13 -15.47
N ASN A 214 -9.21 16.42 -14.17
CA ASN A 214 -8.82 17.71 -13.63
C ASN A 214 -7.50 17.65 -12.83
N TYR A 215 -6.64 16.66 -13.10
CA TYR A 215 -5.41 16.46 -12.34
C TYR A 215 -4.47 17.66 -12.43
N TRP A 216 -3.99 18.13 -11.29
CA TRP A 216 -3.17 19.35 -11.22
C TRP A 216 -1.76 19.16 -11.81
N ASP A 217 -1.27 17.92 -11.86
CA ASP A 217 0.06 17.54 -12.34
C ASP A 217 -0.03 16.68 -13.63
N ALA A 218 -1.07 16.91 -14.44
CA ALA A 218 -1.35 16.14 -15.65
C ALA A 218 -0.22 16.15 -16.68
N ASP A 219 0.52 17.26 -16.79
CA ASP A 219 1.66 17.39 -17.71
C ASP A 219 2.82 16.42 -17.38
N ASN A 220 2.81 15.81 -16.18
CA ASN A 220 3.79 14.82 -15.73
C ASN A 220 3.20 13.40 -15.60
N LEU A 221 1.98 13.16 -16.11
CA LEU A 221 1.31 11.87 -16.05
C LEU A 221 1.22 11.21 -17.43
N ASP A 222 2.11 10.25 -17.68
CA ASP A 222 2.18 9.51 -18.95
C ASP A 222 1.47 8.14 -18.91
N VAL A 223 0.71 7.85 -17.85
CA VAL A 223 -0.06 6.62 -17.68
C VAL A 223 -1.54 6.97 -17.63
N ASP A 224 -2.35 6.34 -18.47
CA ASP A 224 -3.78 6.64 -18.56
C ASP A 224 -4.58 5.93 -17.46
N CYS A 225 -4.25 4.67 -17.16
CA CYS A 225 -4.97 3.88 -16.16
C CYS A 225 -4.09 2.91 -15.38
N LEU A 226 -4.49 2.67 -14.13
CA LEU A 226 -4.07 1.54 -13.32
C LEU A 226 -5.03 0.37 -13.55
N ARG A 227 -4.48 -0.76 -13.99
CA ARG A 227 -5.21 -2.01 -14.16
C ARG A 227 -4.92 -2.93 -12.97
N VAL A 228 -5.94 -3.30 -12.21
CA VAL A 228 -5.75 -4.02 -10.94
C VAL A 228 -6.46 -5.37 -10.97
N PRO A 229 -5.79 -6.45 -11.40
CA PRO A 229 -6.35 -7.79 -11.39
C PRO A 229 -6.41 -8.34 -9.96
N GLN A 230 -7.41 -9.16 -9.69
CA GLN A 230 -7.52 -9.90 -8.44
C GLN A 230 -6.50 -11.05 -8.43
N ILE A 231 -5.77 -11.15 -7.34
CA ILE A 231 -4.83 -12.25 -7.03
C ILE A 231 -5.03 -12.58 -5.55
N ALA A 232 -5.16 -13.87 -5.22
CA ALA A 232 -5.52 -14.31 -3.86
C ALA A 232 -4.31 -14.71 -3.00
N ASN A 233 -3.21 -15.11 -3.63
CA ASN A 233 -2.01 -15.60 -2.97
C ASN A 233 -0.79 -15.62 -3.91
N ASN A 234 0.38 -15.88 -3.32
CA ASN A 234 1.66 -15.92 -4.03
C ASN A 234 1.73 -16.99 -5.14
N ASP A 235 0.98 -18.09 -5.05
CA ASP A 235 0.98 -19.12 -6.10
C ASP A 235 0.28 -18.63 -7.38
N GLN A 236 -0.88 -17.97 -7.22
CA GLN A 236 -1.56 -17.32 -8.33
C GLN A 236 -0.73 -16.18 -8.90
N PHE A 237 -0.10 -15.39 -8.02
CA PHE A 237 0.82 -14.32 -8.42
C PHE A 237 1.97 -14.86 -9.28
N LEU A 238 2.64 -15.92 -8.83
CA LEU A 238 3.76 -16.54 -9.53
C LEU A 238 3.36 -16.95 -10.95
N GLY A 239 2.20 -17.58 -11.12
CA GLY A 239 1.70 -17.96 -12.44
C GLY A 239 1.49 -16.78 -13.39
N LYS A 240 1.14 -15.60 -12.87
CA LYS A 240 0.92 -14.38 -13.68
C LYS A 240 2.21 -13.65 -14.01
N ILE A 241 3.07 -13.45 -13.01
CA ILE A 241 4.29 -12.65 -13.19
C ILE A 241 5.29 -13.34 -14.13
N VAL A 242 5.40 -14.67 -14.10
CA VAL A 242 6.30 -15.40 -15.03
C VAL A 242 5.82 -15.35 -16.48
N ASN A 243 4.51 -15.14 -16.69
CA ASN A 243 3.89 -15.01 -18.00
C ASN A 243 3.85 -13.56 -18.52
N SER A 244 4.57 -12.64 -17.87
CA SER A 244 4.63 -11.22 -18.24
C SER A 244 3.26 -10.51 -18.21
N GLU A 245 2.33 -10.96 -17.36
CA GLU A 245 1.00 -10.33 -17.21
C GLU A 245 0.99 -9.12 -16.25
N MET A 246 2.12 -8.79 -15.62
CA MET A 246 2.24 -7.80 -14.55
C MET A 246 3.35 -6.79 -14.85
N ASP A 247 3.14 -5.52 -14.50
CA ASP A 247 4.10 -4.44 -14.72
C ASP A 247 4.78 -3.98 -13.42
N TRP A 248 4.00 -3.65 -12.39
CA TRP A 248 4.53 -3.16 -11.11
C TRP A 248 3.98 -3.94 -9.93
N THR A 249 4.87 -4.64 -9.23
CA THR A 249 4.52 -5.58 -8.15
C THR A 249 5.59 -5.57 -7.06
N SER A 250 5.21 -6.03 -5.85
CA SER A 250 6.10 -6.10 -4.68
C SER A 250 5.91 -7.39 -3.86
N SER A 251 5.38 -8.45 -4.50
CA SER A 251 5.13 -9.73 -3.83
C SER A 251 6.39 -10.59 -3.72
N PHE A 252 6.34 -11.59 -2.84
CA PHE A 252 7.38 -12.62 -2.76
C PHE A 252 7.38 -13.52 -4.01
N VAL A 253 8.57 -13.77 -4.58
CA VAL A 253 8.79 -14.71 -5.69
C VAL A 253 9.87 -15.72 -5.30
N PRO A 254 9.55 -17.02 -5.22
CA PRO A 254 10.54 -18.05 -4.90
C PRO A 254 11.53 -18.27 -6.06
N ASP A 255 12.82 -18.45 -5.74
CA ASP A 255 13.90 -18.69 -6.72
C ASP A 255 13.87 -17.67 -7.89
N ILE A 256 13.73 -16.37 -7.54
CA ILE A 256 13.38 -15.26 -8.46
C ILE A 256 14.27 -15.20 -9.72
N ASP A 257 15.56 -15.52 -9.60
CA ASP A 257 16.48 -15.52 -10.74
C ASP A 257 16.12 -16.58 -11.78
N ARG A 258 15.77 -17.79 -11.34
CA ARG A 258 15.48 -18.92 -12.23
C ARG A 258 14.04 -18.93 -12.71
N THR A 259 13.11 -18.53 -11.86
CA THR A 259 11.66 -18.63 -12.14
C THR A 259 11.13 -17.41 -12.89
N TYR A 260 11.58 -16.21 -12.54
CA TYR A 260 11.09 -14.96 -13.11
C TYR A 260 12.11 -14.30 -14.05
N ALA A 261 13.30 -13.93 -13.55
CA ALA A 261 14.25 -13.13 -14.33
C ALA A 261 14.78 -13.87 -15.57
N ALA A 262 15.09 -15.16 -15.46
CA ALA A 262 15.55 -15.97 -16.58
C ALA A 262 14.46 -16.24 -17.64
N ALA A 263 13.18 -16.06 -17.32
CA ALA A 263 12.08 -16.32 -18.25
C ALA A 263 11.97 -15.27 -19.37
N SER A 264 12.44 -14.03 -19.13
CA SER A 264 12.39 -12.96 -20.12
C SER A 264 13.42 -11.88 -19.82
N PRO A 265 14.11 -11.31 -20.82
CA PRO A 265 15.05 -10.20 -20.62
C PRO A 265 14.36 -8.89 -20.18
N LYS A 266 13.02 -8.83 -20.20
CA LYS A 266 12.22 -7.70 -19.71
C LYS A 266 11.80 -7.85 -18.25
N HIS A 267 12.10 -8.99 -17.62
CA HIS A 267 11.81 -9.22 -16.21
C HIS A 267 12.93 -8.65 -15.36
N HIS A 268 12.56 -7.70 -14.51
CA HIS A 268 13.50 -6.95 -13.69
C HIS A 268 13.00 -6.88 -12.26
N TYR A 269 13.93 -6.79 -11.32
CA TYR A 269 13.61 -6.62 -9.92
C TYR A 269 14.68 -5.76 -9.25
N TRP A 270 14.30 -5.14 -8.13
CA TRP A 270 15.22 -4.43 -7.24
C TRP A 270 14.74 -4.58 -5.80
N TYR A 271 15.59 -5.16 -4.94
CA TYR A 271 15.29 -5.44 -3.53
C TYR A 271 16.22 -4.61 -2.64
N PRO A 272 15.90 -3.33 -2.37
CA PRO A 272 16.65 -2.56 -1.39
C PRO A 272 16.46 -3.14 0.02
N PRO A 273 17.44 -2.97 0.93
CA PRO A 273 17.27 -3.34 2.34
C PRO A 273 16.03 -2.65 2.95
N ALA A 274 15.26 -3.41 3.72
CA ALA A 274 14.00 -2.95 4.33
C ALA A 274 14.03 -3.10 5.88
N GLY A 275 12.86 -3.05 6.51
CA GLY A 275 12.70 -3.12 7.96
C GLY A 275 12.76 -4.53 8.56
N THR A 276 12.62 -4.59 9.88
CA THR A 276 12.67 -5.82 10.68
C THR A 276 11.43 -6.70 10.51
N GLN A 277 11.63 -8.03 10.50
CA GLN A 277 10.57 -9.04 10.64
C GLN A 277 10.74 -9.77 11.97
N ALA A 278 9.65 -10.01 12.70
CA ALA A 278 9.69 -10.64 14.03
C ALA A 278 8.39 -11.38 14.38
N PHE A 279 8.50 -12.32 15.33
CA PHE A 279 7.33 -12.88 16.01
C PHE A 279 6.86 -11.93 17.11
N VAL A 280 5.61 -11.47 17.03
CA VAL A 280 4.99 -10.61 18.04
C VAL A 280 4.13 -11.44 18.97
N VAL A 281 4.40 -11.36 20.27
CA VAL A 281 3.66 -12.09 21.31
C VAL A 281 2.52 -11.24 21.89
N ASN A 282 1.37 -11.85 22.15
CA ASN A 282 0.24 -11.18 22.80
C ASN A 282 0.38 -11.26 24.34
N PHE A 283 0.86 -10.18 24.96
CA PHE A 283 1.01 -10.09 26.43
C PHE A 283 -0.33 -10.15 27.17
N LYS A 284 -1.44 -9.85 26.52
CA LYS A 284 -2.80 -9.88 27.09
C LYS A 284 -3.63 -11.05 26.55
N HIS A 285 -2.97 -12.16 26.22
CA HIS A 285 -3.67 -13.35 25.74
C HIS A 285 -4.74 -13.79 26.75
N PRO A 286 -6.00 -14.04 26.35
CA PRO A 286 -7.09 -14.31 27.28
C PRO A 286 -7.03 -15.71 27.93
N ASP A 287 -6.43 -16.68 27.24
CA ASP A 287 -6.14 -18.00 27.83
C ASP A 287 -5.03 -17.91 28.88
N ALA A 288 -5.28 -18.43 30.08
CA ALA A 288 -4.41 -18.28 31.24
C ALA A 288 -3.03 -18.95 31.06
N ALA A 289 -2.99 -20.16 30.51
CA ALA A 289 -1.75 -20.90 30.28
C ALA A 289 -0.87 -20.20 29.24
N LYS A 290 -1.47 -19.73 28.14
CA LYS A 290 -0.77 -18.93 27.14
C LYS A 290 -0.31 -17.58 27.70
N HIS A 291 -1.11 -16.91 28.53
CA HIS A 291 -0.71 -15.67 29.17
C HIS A 291 0.52 -15.87 30.06
N GLU A 292 0.54 -16.93 30.88
CA GLU A 292 1.67 -17.29 31.73
C GLU A 292 2.95 -17.48 30.92
N ALA A 293 2.88 -18.21 29.81
CA ALA A 293 4.02 -18.41 28.91
C ALA A 293 4.44 -17.11 28.19
N LEU A 294 3.51 -16.45 27.49
CA LEU A 294 3.83 -15.32 26.60
C LEU A 294 4.28 -14.07 27.37
N SER A 295 3.76 -13.85 28.58
CA SER A 295 4.16 -12.71 29.42
C SER A 295 5.49 -12.95 30.17
N ASN A 296 5.97 -14.19 30.26
CA ASN A 296 7.25 -14.55 30.88
C ASN A 296 8.45 -14.23 29.97
N VAL A 297 9.40 -13.43 30.48
CA VAL A 297 10.59 -13.01 29.71
C VAL A 297 11.55 -14.16 29.40
N GLU A 298 11.70 -15.13 30.30
CA GLU A 298 12.59 -16.27 30.08
C GLU A 298 12.00 -17.24 29.06
N PHE A 299 10.66 -17.40 29.04
CA PHE A 299 9.98 -18.14 27.97
C PHE A 299 10.23 -17.49 26.60
N ARG A 300 10.07 -16.16 26.48
CA ARG A 300 10.32 -15.45 25.21
C ARG A 300 11.79 -15.53 24.75
N ARG A 301 12.74 -15.48 25.69
CA ARG A 301 14.17 -15.66 25.40
C ARG A 301 14.46 -17.08 24.91
N ALA A 302 13.91 -18.09 25.58
CA ALA A 302 14.06 -19.48 25.14
C ALA A 302 13.45 -19.72 23.75
N PHE A 303 12.24 -19.18 23.50
CA PHE A 303 11.62 -19.19 22.17
C PHE A 303 12.54 -18.57 21.12
N SER A 304 13.10 -17.38 21.41
CA SER A 304 14.00 -16.67 20.51
C SER A 304 15.29 -17.44 20.21
N MET A 305 15.88 -18.09 21.22
CA MET A 305 17.08 -18.94 21.08
C MET A 305 16.81 -20.24 20.30
N ALA A 306 15.58 -20.74 20.29
CA ALA A 306 15.22 -21.93 19.54
C ALA A 306 15.17 -21.69 18.01
N LEU A 307 15.10 -20.43 17.58
CA LEU A 307 14.99 -20.07 16.16
C LEU A 307 16.37 -20.03 15.48
N ASP A 308 16.54 -20.86 14.45
CA ASP A 308 17.63 -20.72 13.50
C ASP A 308 17.29 -19.69 12.42
N ARG A 309 17.69 -18.45 12.67
CA ARG A 309 17.38 -17.30 11.81
C ARG A 309 18.05 -17.39 10.44
N GLN A 310 19.28 -17.93 10.36
CA GLN A 310 19.97 -18.05 9.08
C GLN A 310 19.30 -19.11 8.22
N THR A 311 18.98 -20.27 8.80
CA THR A 311 18.24 -21.32 8.08
C THR A 311 16.86 -20.83 7.61
N ILE A 312 16.16 -19.99 8.39
CA ILE A 312 14.91 -19.35 7.93
C ILE A 312 15.14 -18.47 6.70
N ILE A 313 16.20 -17.66 6.70
CA ILE A 313 16.54 -16.78 5.56
C ILE A 313 16.87 -17.63 4.32
N ASP A 314 17.70 -18.65 4.48
CA ASP A 314 18.17 -19.48 3.38
C ASP A 314 17.03 -20.28 2.74
N ILE A 315 16.11 -20.81 3.54
CA ILE A 315 15.02 -21.67 3.07
C ILE A 315 13.78 -20.87 2.66
N ALA A 316 13.25 -20.03 3.57
CA ALA A 316 11.97 -19.36 3.33
C ALA A 316 12.09 -18.14 2.42
N PHE A 317 13.24 -17.45 2.47
CA PHE A 317 13.49 -16.22 1.71
C PHE A 317 14.53 -16.40 0.59
N TYR A 318 15.00 -17.63 0.34
CA TYR A 318 16.00 -17.92 -0.70
C TYR A 318 17.27 -17.06 -0.57
N GLY A 319 17.69 -16.78 0.67
CA GLY A 319 18.85 -15.92 0.96
C GLY A 319 18.56 -14.42 0.94
N GLY A 320 17.34 -14.00 0.60
CA GLY A 320 16.90 -12.59 0.53
C GLY A 320 16.65 -11.95 1.89
N GLY A 321 17.69 -11.79 2.72
CA GLY A 321 17.57 -11.15 4.02
C GLY A 321 18.89 -11.11 4.81
N THR A 322 18.83 -10.59 6.03
CA THR A 322 19.96 -10.57 6.96
C THR A 322 19.47 -10.91 8.36
N VAL A 323 20.27 -11.68 9.11
CA VAL A 323 19.96 -12.03 10.50
C VAL A 323 19.80 -10.75 11.33
N ASN A 324 18.74 -10.69 12.13
CA ASN A 324 18.57 -9.67 13.17
C ASN A 324 18.64 -10.34 14.56
N ASP A 325 19.74 -10.08 15.28
CA ASP A 325 20.01 -10.57 16.64
C ASP A 325 19.95 -9.45 17.70
N PHE A 326 19.44 -8.28 17.34
CA PHE A 326 19.17 -7.20 18.29
C PHE A 326 17.88 -7.50 19.05
N ALA A 327 17.96 -7.64 20.38
CA ALA A 327 16.79 -7.82 21.23
C ALA A 327 15.77 -6.66 21.11
N SER A 328 16.24 -5.47 20.73
CA SER A 328 15.42 -4.28 20.47
C SER A 328 14.73 -4.30 19.10
N GLY A 329 15.13 -5.20 18.20
CA GLY A 329 14.67 -5.21 16.81
C GLY A 329 15.33 -4.17 15.90
N LEU A 330 16.35 -3.44 16.38
CA LEU A 330 17.01 -2.35 15.65
C LEU A 330 17.52 -2.76 14.26
N GLY A 331 18.19 -3.92 14.18
CA GLY A 331 18.78 -4.42 12.94
C GLY A 331 20.10 -3.76 12.55
N TYR A 332 20.91 -4.48 11.77
CA TYR A 332 22.27 -4.03 11.41
C TYR A 332 22.29 -2.80 10.49
N ALA A 333 21.22 -2.54 9.73
CA ALA A 333 21.11 -1.33 8.92
C ALA A 333 21.17 -0.03 9.75
N PHE A 334 20.80 -0.11 11.04
CA PHE A 334 20.86 1.01 11.99
C PHE A 334 21.90 0.78 13.09
N GLU A 335 22.94 -0.03 12.86
CA GLU A 335 23.99 -0.31 13.85
C GLU A 335 24.65 0.97 14.40
N ALA A 336 24.76 2.02 13.58
CA ALA A 336 25.27 3.32 14.01
C ALA A 336 24.46 3.99 15.15
N TRP A 337 23.23 3.55 15.39
CA TRP A 337 22.37 4.01 16.48
C TRP A 337 22.40 3.10 17.72
N SER A 338 23.15 2.00 17.66
CA SER A 338 23.19 0.98 18.71
C SER A 338 24.09 1.38 19.87
N ASP A 339 23.62 1.15 21.11
CA ASP A 339 24.53 0.95 22.24
C ASP A 339 25.06 -0.49 22.21
N GLU A 340 26.32 -0.64 21.80
CA GLU A 340 26.97 -1.93 21.63
C GLU A 340 26.96 -2.78 22.91
N LYS A 341 27.04 -2.16 24.09
CA LYS A 341 26.96 -2.86 25.38
C LYS A 341 25.61 -3.54 25.56
N THR A 342 24.52 -2.84 25.23
CA THR A 342 23.16 -3.38 25.27
C THR A 342 22.97 -4.49 24.25
N HIS A 343 23.44 -4.31 23.01
CA HIS A 343 23.38 -5.36 21.99
C HIS A 343 24.11 -6.62 22.45
N ASN A 344 25.39 -6.50 22.82
CA ASN A 344 26.22 -7.63 23.26
C ASN A 344 25.64 -8.36 24.48
N LYS A 345 25.04 -7.63 25.44
CA LYS A 345 24.39 -8.23 26.61
C LYS A 345 23.24 -9.17 26.26
N TYR A 346 22.44 -8.85 25.23
CA TYR A 346 21.22 -9.60 24.90
C TYR A 346 21.31 -10.41 23.60
N LYS A 347 22.38 -10.27 22.82
CA LYS A 347 22.62 -11.01 21.56
C LYS A 347 22.48 -12.52 21.73
N GLY A 348 22.99 -13.07 22.84
CA GLY A 348 22.90 -14.51 23.14
C GLY A 348 21.46 -15.04 23.20
N PHE A 349 20.49 -14.22 23.63
CA PHE A 349 19.07 -14.60 23.66
C PHE A 349 18.38 -14.51 22.29
N ASN A 350 19.05 -13.97 21.27
CA ASN A 350 18.53 -13.82 19.91
C ASN A 350 19.40 -14.56 18.88
N THR A 351 20.24 -15.48 19.36
CA THR A 351 21.11 -16.33 18.56
C THR A 351 20.68 -17.78 18.73
N TYR A 352 20.73 -18.56 17.65
CA TYR A 352 20.34 -19.96 17.69
C TYR A 352 21.19 -20.74 18.71
N ASN A 353 20.52 -21.32 19.71
CA ASN A 353 21.11 -22.12 20.77
C ASN A 353 20.02 -23.01 21.41
N ALA A 354 19.74 -24.15 20.77
CA ALA A 354 18.69 -25.07 21.20
C ALA A 354 18.91 -25.61 22.63
N GLU A 355 20.14 -25.95 22.99
CA GLU A 355 20.46 -26.46 24.32
C GLU A 355 20.31 -25.37 25.40
N GLY A 356 20.73 -24.14 25.10
CA GLY A 356 20.50 -22.99 25.97
C GLY A 356 19.01 -22.69 26.16
N ALA A 357 18.19 -22.82 25.11
CA ALA A 357 16.74 -22.66 25.19
C ALA A 357 16.10 -23.70 26.12
N LYS A 358 16.43 -25.00 25.94
CA LYS A 358 15.95 -26.08 26.82
C LYS A 358 16.34 -25.85 28.27
N LYS A 359 17.60 -25.48 28.50
CA LYS A 359 18.09 -25.17 29.84
C LYS A 359 17.33 -23.99 30.46
N LEU A 360 17.11 -22.92 29.69
CA LEU A 360 16.41 -21.73 30.19
C LEU A 360 14.95 -22.02 30.53
N LEU A 361 14.25 -22.85 29.74
CA LEU A 361 12.90 -23.32 30.06
C LEU A 361 12.87 -24.10 31.38
N ALA A 362 13.80 -25.05 31.55
CA ALA A 362 13.89 -25.85 32.77
C ALA A 362 14.19 -25.00 34.01
N ASP A 363 15.14 -24.06 33.90
CA ASP A 363 15.51 -23.12 34.97
C ASP A 363 14.34 -22.17 35.32
N ALA A 364 13.52 -21.80 34.33
CA ALA A 364 12.31 -20.98 34.49
C ALA A 364 11.07 -21.78 34.94
N GLY A 365 11.17 -23.10 35.09
CA GLY A 365 10.09 -23.95 35.59
C GLY A 365 9.11 -24.48 34.53
N PHE A 366 9.35 -24.22 33.25
CA PHE A 366 8.57 -24.82 32.16
C PHE A 366 9.04 -26.26 31.93
N LYS A 367 8.21 -27.23 32.33
CA LYS A 367 8.52 -28.66 32.28
C LYS A 367 7.35 -29.43 31.70
N ASP A 368 7.68 -30.47 30.95
CA ASP A 368 6.72 -31.51 30.62
C ASP A 368 6.32 -32.25 31.91
N VAL A 369 5.02 -32.23 32.23
CA VAL A 369 4.42 -32.90 33.39
C VAL A 369 3.30 -33.87 33.00
N ASN A 370 2.98 -33.96 31.70
CA ASN A 370 1.94 -34.83 31.15
C ASN A 370 2.50 -35.89 30.18
N ASN A 371 3.81 -35.88 29.91
CA ASN A 371 4.55 -36.76 29.03
C ASN A 371 4.13 -36.67 27.55
N ASP A 372 3.79 -35.46 27.07
CA ASP A 372 3.55 -35.23 25.63
C ASP A 372 4.81 -34.86 24.82
N GLY A 373 5.96 -34.72 25.48
CA GLY A 373 7.26 -34.42 24.89
C GLY A 373 7.71 -32.99 25.13
#